data_AF-A0A839YMV1-F1
#
_entry.id   AF-A0A839YMV1-F1
#
_cell.length_a   1.000
_cell.length_b   1.000
_cell.length_c   1.000
_cell.angle_alpha   90.00
_cell.angle_beta   90.00
_cell.angle_gamma   90.00
#
_symmetry.space_group_name_H-M   'P 1'
#
loop_
_entity.id
_entity.type
_entity.pdbx_description
1 polymer ?
#
loop_
_entity_poly.entity_id
_entity_poly.type
_entity_poly.pdbx_seq_one_letter_code
_entity_poly.pdbx_strand_id
1 'polypeptide(L)'
;MLTSLLGIVAAQAASVTTPPPVVLYTPSHGYPSRSASPLEPVRSAIFDVEVRGGDQLLWSGPMRVSTQNGASLDHRQSDAPPAQCAASERGYDNSNRQLLSISLSMRDGPASLVSARVTWERQLDSTDCRGGSRTVSFNETFPLEAGSSKTIKADGGLTVTLRQR
;
A
#
# COMPACT_ATOMS: atom_id res chain seq x y z
N MET A 1 2.52 75.30 0.43
CA MET A 1 1.18 75.63 0.93
C MET A 1 0.91 74.74 2.13
N LEU A 2 0.87 75.34 3.32
CA LEU A 2 0.44 74.71 4.57
C LEU A 2 -1.09 74.56 4.55
N THR A 3 -1.59 73.38 4.90
CA THR A 3 -2.96 73.27 5.40
C THR A 3 -3.01 72.22 6.51
N SER A 4 -3.00 72.71 7.74
CA SER A 4 -3.31 71.97 8.96
C SER A 4 -4.76 71.51 8.96
N LEU A 5 -5.02 70.30 9.47
CA LEU A 5 -6.35 69.91 9.91
C LEU A 5 -6.27 69.28 11.31
N LEU A 6 -6.84 70.01 12.27
CA LEU A 6 -7.12 69.60 13.64
C LEU A 6 -8.26 68.58 13.64
N GLY A 7 -8.06 67.42 14.27
CA GLY A 7 -9.09 66.41 14.52
C GLY A 7 -9.41 66.31 16.01
N ILE A 8 -10.68 66.53 16.37
CA ILE A 8 -11.21 66.42 17.73
C ILE A 8 -11.45 64.93 18.05
N VAL A 9 -11.00 64.46 19.22
CA VAL A 9 -11.26 63.11 19.73
C VAL A 9 -12.40 63.16 20.74
N ALA A 10 -13.51 62.48 20.44
CA ALA A 10 -14.59 62.23 21.38
C ALA A 10 -14.39 60.86 22.05
N ALA A 11 -14.29 60.84 23.38
CA ALA A 11 -14.19 59.62 24.17
C ALA A 11 -15.60 59.00 24.34
N GLN A 12 -15.78 57.79 23.82
CA GLN A 12 -17.01 57.02 23.96
C GLN A 12 -16.91 56.12 25.19
N ALA A 13 -17.84 56.28 26.13
CA ALA A 13 -17.92 55.43 27.31
C ALA A 13 -18.47 54.05 26.91
N ALA A 14 -17.75 52.99 27.26
CA ALA A 14 -18.15 51.61 27.01
C ALA A 14 -19.13 51.13 28.08
N SER A 15 -20.30 50.67 27.68
CA SER A 15 -21.29 50.02 28.53
C SER A 15 -20.84 48.59 28.86
N VAL A 16 -20.73 48.24 30.14
CA VAL A 16 -20.40 46.88 30.60
C VAL A 16 -21.65 46.00 30.50
N THR A 17 -21.65 45.08 29.53
CA THR A 17 -22.70 44.06 29.38
C THR A 17 -22.37 42.87 30.27
N THR A 18 -23.17 42.61 31.30
CA THR A 18 -23.09 41.36 32.08
C THR A 18 -23.41 40.16 31.20
N PRO A 19 -22.56 39.11 31.19
CA PRO A 19 -22.79 37.94 30.36
C PRO A 19 -24.01 37.14 30.84
N PRO A 20 -24.78 36.55 29.92
CA PRO A 20 -25.92 35.71 30.28
C PRO A 20 -25.47 34.43 31.01
N PRO A 21 -26.31 33.87 31.89
CA PRO A 21 -26.01 32.63 32.60
C PRO A 21 -25.86 31.46 31.64
N VAL A 22 -24.75 30.72 31.76
CA VAL A 22 -24.48 29.51 30.97
C VAL A 22 -25.30 28.36 31.55
N VAL A 23 -26.29 27.89 30.80
CA VAL A 23 -27.04 26.67 31.12
C VAL A 23 -26.24 25.47 30.62
N LEU A 24 -25.66 24.69 31.54
CA LEU A 24 -24.99 23.43 31.23
C LEU A 24 -26.03 22.35 30.93
N TYR A 25 -26.29 22.13 29.64
CA TYR A 25 -26.94 20.91 29.17
C TYR A 25 -25.89 19.79 29.11
N THR A 26 -26.03 18.77 29.95
CA THR A 26 -25.29 17.52 29.79
C THR A 26 -26.07 16.63 28.82
N PRO A 27 -25.61 16.44 27.57
CA PRO A 27 -26.29 15.53 26.66
C PRO A 27 -26.10 14.11 27.19
N SER A 28 -27.19 13.49 27.63
CA SER A 28 -27.29 12.04 27.84
C SER A 28 -27.11 11.35 26.48
N HIS A 29 -25.85 11.14 26.09
CA HIS A 29 -25.51 10.26 25.00
C HIS A 29 -25.69 8.83 25.51
N GLY A 30 -26.90 8.30 25.32
CA GLY A 30 -27.10 6.86 25.31
C GLY A 30 -26.26 6.28 24.19
N TYR A 31 -25.04 5.85 24.51
CA TYR A 31 -24.24 5.06 23.58
C TYR A 31 -25.07 3.81 23.27
N PRO A 32 -25.44 3.55 22.01
CA PRO A 32 -26.04 2.28 21.67
C PRO A 32 -25.03 1.21 22.12
N SER A 33 -25.45 0.38 23.06
CA SER A 33 -24.69 -0.79 23.47
C SER A 33 -24.47 -1.60 22.21
N ARG A 34 -23.24 -1.53 21.67
CA ARG A 34 -22.88 -2.20 20.42
C ARG A 34 -22.90 -3.67 20.75
N SER A 35 -24.05 -4.32 20.50
CA SER A 35 -24.20 -5.77 20.63
C SER A 35 -23.00 -6.39 19.94
N ALA A 36 -22.11 -7.00 20.72
CA ALA A 36 -20.97 -7.71 20.18
C ALA A 36 -21.55 -8.82 19.30
N SER A 37 -21.48 -8.65 17.98
CA SER A 37 -21.78 -9.74 17.06
C SER A 37 -20.96 -10.96 17.50
N PRO A 38 -21.56 -12.16 17.49
CA PRO A 38 -20.82 -13.38 17.80
C PRO A 38 -19.50 -13.36 17.04
N LEU A 39 -18.39 -13.53 17.75
CA LEU A 39 -17.05 -13.57 17.15
C LEU A 39 -17.02 -14.77 16.21
N GLU A 40 -17.29 -14.54 14.92
CA GLU A 40 -17.10 -15.59 13.92
C GLU A 40 -15.62 -16.01 13.96
N PRO A 41 -15.33 -17.32 13.97
CA PRO A 41 -13.96 -17.79 14.05
C PRO A 41 -13.16 -17.26 12.86
N VAL A 42 -12.12 -16.48 13.16
CA VAL A 42 -11.22 -15.93 12.14
C VAL A 42 -10.46 -17.09 11.49
N ARG A 43 -10.78 -17.38 10.23
CA ARG A 43 -10.05 -18.38 9.46
C ARG A 43 -8.71 -17.79 9.02
N SER A 44 -7.66 -18.60 9.16
CA SER A 44 -6.32 -18.27 8.69
C SER A 44 -5.73 -19.44 7.92
N ALA A 45 -4.89 -19.13 6.95
CA ALA A 45 -4.20 -20.09 6.10
C ALA A 45 -2.77 -19.64 5.84
N ILE A 46 -1.88 -20.59 5.58
CA ILE A 46 -0.50 -20.33 5.17
C ILE A 46 -0.39 -20.69 3.69
N PHE A 47 0.09 -19.75 2.89
CA PHE A 47 0.37 -19.95 1.48
C PHE A 47 1.88 -20.02 1.28
N ASP A 48 2.37 -21.12 0.72
CA ASP A 48 3.70 -21.16 0.13
C ASP A 48 3.64 -20.43 -1.20
N VAL A 49 4.44 -19.37 -1.32
CA VAL A 49 4.46 -18.50 -2.49
C VAL A 49 5.81 -18.66 -3.19
N GLU A 50 5.78 -18.81 -4.51
CA GLU A 50 6.95 -18.74 -5.36
C GLU A 50 6.68 -17.73 -6.48
N VAL A 51 7.58 -16.77 -6.66
CA VAL A 51 7.50 -15.76 -7.71
C VAL A 51 8.75 -15.83 -8.58
N ARG A 52 8.54 -16.00 -9.89
CA ARG A 52 9.60 -16.08 -10.90
C ARG A 52 9.41 -15.05 -11.99
N GLY A 53 10.50 -14.53 -12.53
CA GLY A 53 10.53 -13.69 -13.73
C GLY A 53 11.30 -14.43 -14.82
N GLY A 54 10.60 -15.09 -15.74
CA GLY A 54 11.21 -16.08 -16.62
C GLY A 54 11.78 -17.24 -15.80
N ASP A 55 13.06 -17.55 -15.98
CA ASP A 55 13.74 -18.63 -15.25
C ASP A 55 14.26 -18.21 -13.86
N GLN A 56 14.36 -16.91 -13.59
CA GLN A 56 14.89 -16.35 -12.34
C GLN A 56 13.87 -16.45 -11.21
N LEU A 57 14.26 -17.04 -10.09
CA LEU A 57 13.51 -16.96 -8.84
C LEU A 57 13.67 -15.55 -8.24
N LEU A 58 12.55 -14.81 -8.11
CA LEU A 58 12.54 -13.47 -7.53
C LEU A 58 12.33 -13.54 -6.02
N TRP A 59 11.44 -14.41 -5.56
CA TRP A 59 11.21 -14.66 -4.14
C TRP A 59 10.47 -15.99 -3.93
N SER A 60 10.73 -16.65 -2.79
CA SER A 60 9.91 -17.75 -2.30
C SER A 60 9.83 -17.73 -0.78
N GLY A 61 8.64 -18.00 -0.25
CA GLY A 61 8.43 -18.12 1.18
C GLY A 61 6.97 -18.28 1.58
N PRO A 62 6.72 -18.61 2.86
CA PRO A 62 5.36 -18.71 3.38
C PRO A 62 4.78 -17.33 3.70
N MET A 63 3.50 -17.12 3.39
CA MET A 63 2.71 -15.95 3.80
C MET A 63 1.47 -16.42 4.57
N ARG A 64 1.28 -15.90 5.78
CA ARG A 64 0.10 -16.19 6.60
C ARG A 64 -0.97 -15.12 6.36
N VAL A 65 -2.15 -15.55 5.93
CA VAL A 65 -3.29 -14.68 5.62
C VAL A 65 -4.48 -15.09 6.50
N SER A 66 -5.28 -14.12 6.92
CA SER A 66 -6.58 -14.38 7.54
C SER A 66 -7.71 -13.66 6.80
N THR A 67 -8.95 -14.00 7.11
CA THR A 67 -10.13 -13.37 6.48
C THR A 67 -10.26 -11.89 6.82
N GLN A 68 -9.61 -11.44 7.89
CA GLN A 68 -9.59 -10.05 8.33
C GLN A 68 -8.29 -9.33 7.98
N ASN A 69 -7.19 -10.05 7.84
CA ASN A 69 -5.86 -9.49 7.62
C ASN A 69 -5.18 -10.14 6.41
N GLY A 70 -4.91 -9.32 5.40
CA GLY A 70 -4.03 -9.71 4.30
C GLY A 70 -2.57 -9.88 4.75
N ALA A 71 -1.76 -10.43 3.86
CA ALA A 71 -0.31 -10.44 3.98
C ALA A 71 0.30 -9.62 2.83
N SER A 72 1.35 -8.87 3.12
CA SER A 72 2.11 -8.14 2.10
C SER A 72 3.61 -8.32 2.30
N LEU A 73 4.33 -8.33 1.19
CA LEU A 73 5.78 -8.34 1.13
C LEU A 73 6.23 -7.29 0.13
N ASP A 74 7.17 -6.44 0.52
CA ASP A 74 7.88 -5.55 -0.38
C ASP A 74 9.37 -5.88 -0.32
N HIS A 75 9.95 -6.25 -1.45
CA HIS A 75 11.34 -6.59 -1.61
C HIS A 75 12.00 -5.63 -2.60
N ARG A 76 13.09 -5.00 -2.18
CA ARG A 76 13.87 -4.07 -3.01
C ARG A 76 15.31 -4.55 -3.04
N GLN A 77 15.83 -4.73 -4.24
CA GLN A 77 17.23 -5.05 -4.48
C GLN A 77 17.82 -3.98 -5.38
N SER A 78 19.05 -3.57 -5.08
CA SER A 78 19.80 -2.61 -5.88
C SER A 78 21.20 -3.16 -6.06
N ASP A 79 21.57 -3.42 -7.29
CA ASP A 79 22.90 -3.89 -7.67
C ASP A 79 23.66 -2.82 -8.46
N ALA A 80 24.98 -3.02 -8.55
CA ALA A 80 25.79 -2.23 -9.46
C ALA A 80 25.34 -2.46 -10.92
N PRO A 81 25.41 -1.44 -11.78
CA PRO A 81 25.09 -1.60 -13.19
C PRO A 81 25.95 -2.68 -13.86
N PRO A 82 25.39 -3.45 -14.80
CA PRO A 82 26.13 -4.50 -15.50
C PRO A 82 27.23 -3.96 -16.43
N ALA A 83 27.10 -2.71 -16.89
CA ALA A 83 28.05 -2.07 -17.80
C ALA A 83 28.95 -1.05 -17.07
N GLN A 84 30.24 -1.04 -17.41
CA GLN A 84 31.16 0.03 -17.04
C GLN A 84 30.89 1.27 -17.90
N CYS A 85 29.79 1.96 -17.59
CA CYS A 85 29.44 3.19 -18.28
C CYS A 85 30.43 4.31 -17.92
N ALA A 86 30.92 5.04 -18.93
CA ALA A 86 31.70 6.24 -18.71
C ALA A 86 30.87 7.25 -17.89
N ALA A 87 31.52 8.08 -17.07
CA ALA A 87 30.81 9.03 -16.21
C ALA A 87 29.89 9.99 -17.01
N SER A 88 30.26 10.30 -18.26
CA SER A 88 29.48 11.11 -19.20
C SER A 88 28.24 10.42 -19.78
N GLU A 89 28.15 9.09 -19.66
CA GLU A 89 27.06 8.27 -20.21
C GLU A 89 26.10 7.79 -19.12
N ARG A 90 26.46 7.98 -17.85
CA ARG A 90 25.61 7.65 -16.71
C ARG A 90 24.48 8.68 -16.60
N GLY A 91 23.24 8.23 -16.75
CA GLY A 91 22.09 8.97 -16.25
C GLY A 91 22.14 9.14 -14.73
N TYR A 92 21.25 9.98 -14.18
CA TYR A 92 21.18 10.29 -12.74
C TYR A 92 20.92 9.04 -11.87
N ASP A 93 20.39 7.97 -12.46
CA ASP A 93 20.16 6.69 -11.80
C ASP A 93 20.61 5.55 -12.71
N ASN A 94 21.82 5.05 -12.50
CA ASN A 94 22.39 3.91 -13.21
C ASN A 94 22.41 2.64 -12.34
N SER A 95 21.67 2.62 -11.23
CA SER A 95 21.62 1.45 -10.37
C SER A 95 20.66 0.40 -10.92
N ASN A 96 21.07 -0.89 -10.90
CA ASN A 96 20.19 -1.97 -11.30
C ASN A 96 19.20 -2.24 -10.16
N ARG A 97 18.02 -1.62 -10.23
CA ARG A 97 16.99 -1.77 -9.20
C ARG A 97 15.93 -2.78 -9.62
N GLN A 98 15.62 -3.66 -8.69
CA GLN A 98 14.50 -4.58 -8.75
C GLN A 98 13.57 -4.30 -7.57
N LEU A 99 12.28 -4.15 -7.87
CA LEU A 99 11.22 -4.04 -6.88
C LEU A 99 10.23 -5.19 -7.09
N LEU A 100 9.92 -5.91 -6.02
CA LEU A 100 8.87 -6.92 -5.99
C LEU A 100 7.91 -6.56 -4.84
N SER A 101 6.63 -6.46 -5.15
CA SER A 101 5.55 -6.29 -4.17
C SER A 101 4.55 -7.41 -4.34
N ILE A 102 4.21 -8.09 -3.24
CA ILE A 102 3.23 -9.18 -3.18
C ILE A 102 2.18 -8.80 -2.15
N SER A 103 0.91 -8.90 -2.50
CA SER A 103 -0.20 -8.74 -1.58
C SER A 103 -1.18 -9.90 -1.75
N LEU A 104 -1.48 -10.57 -0.66
CA LEU A 104 -2.46 -11.65 -0.57
C LEU A 104 -3.56 -11.25 0.40
N SER A 105 -4.80 -11.51 0.03
CA SER A 105 -5.94 -11.43 0.94
C SER A 105 -6.88 -12.61 0.70
N MET A 106 -7.65 -12.97 1.72
CA MET A 106 -8.60 -14.08 1.66
C MET A 106 -9.96 -13.58 2.09
N ARG A 107 -11.02 -14.04 1.42
CA ARG A 107 -12.40 -13.83 1.83
C ARG A 107 -13.07 -15.16 2.12
N ASP A 108 -14.02 -15.12 3.05
CA ASP A 108 -14.86 -16.26 3.38
C ASP A 108 -15.82 -16.59 2.23
N GLY A 109 -15.93 -17.88 1.93
CA GLY A 109 -16.80 -18.45 0.90
C GLY A 109 -16.85 -19.98 1.01
N PRO A 110 -17.69 -20.66 0.20
CA PRO A 110 -17.73 -22.12 0.16
C PRO A 110 -16.39 -22.74 -0.27
N ALA A 111 -15.62 -22.01 -1.07
CA ALA A 111 -14.18 -22.17 -1.24
C ALA A 111 -13.49 -20.86 -0.79
N SER A 112 -12.28 -20.95 -0.21
CA SER A 112 -11.51 -19.77 0.17
C SER A 112 -11.17 -18.96 -1.09
N LEU A 113 -11.78 -17.78 -1.23
CA LEU A 113 -11.47 -16.87 -2.32
C LEU A 113 -10.21 -16.11 -1.96
N VAL A 114 -9.14 -16.38 -2.69
CA VAL A 114 -7.84 -15.74 -2.52
C VAL A 114 -7.69 -14.66 -3.58
N SER A 115 -7.38 -13.44 -3.15
CA SER A 115 -6.98 -12.34 -4.03
C SER A 115 -5.47 -12.16 -3.93
N ALA A 116 -4.80 -12.26 -5.07
CA ALA A 116 -3.37 -12.10 -5.19
C ALA A 116 -3.06 -10.94 -6.14
N ARG A 117 -2.24 -10.00 -5.65
CA ARG A 117 -1.67 -8.91 -6.43
C ARG A 117 -0.16 -9.01 -6.34
N VAL A 118 0.51 -9.04 -7.48
CA VAL A 118 1.98 -8.99 -7.55
C VAL A 118 2.38 -7.93 -8.55
N THR A 119 3.34 -7.10 -8.14
CA THR A 119 3.97 -6.08 -8.97
C THR A 119 5.47 -6.34 -8.97
N TRP A 120 6.06 -6.42 -10.15
CA TRP A 120 7.49 -6.61 -10.34
C TRP A 120 8.02 -5.53 -11.28
N GLU A 121 8.95 -4.72 -10.80
CA GLU A 121 9.73 -3.81 -11.62
C GLU A 121 11.11 -4.41 -11.87
N ARG A 122 11.48 -4.48 -13.14
CA ARG A 122 12.79 -4.94 -13.60
C ARG A 122 13.45 -3.91 -14.48
N GLN A 123 14.78 -3.85 -14.45
CA GLN A 123 15.52 -3.15 -15.50
C GLN A 123 15.41 -3.91 -16.82
N LEU A 124 15.44 -3.15 -17.91
CA LEU A 124 15.61 -3.65 -19.25
C LEU A 124 17.10 -3.78 -19.51
N ASP A 125 17.50 -4.88 -20.16
CA ASP A 125 18.87 -5.04 -20.63
C ASP A 125 19.11 -4.03 -21.76
N SER A 126 19.62 -2.85 -21.41
CA SER A 126 20.06 -1.87 -22.39
C SER A 126 21.57 -1.97 -22.57
N THR A 127 22.02 -2.23 -23.79
CA THR A 127 23.44 -2.13 -24.16
C THR A 127 23.94 -0.69 -24.08
N ASP A 128 23.02 0.26 -24.19
CA ASP A 128 23.30 1.67 -24.08
C ASP A 128 23.09 2.08 -22.62
N CYS A 129 24.05 2.76 -22.02
CA CYS A 129 24.07 3.20 -20.60
C CYS A 129 22.88 4.09 -20.14
N ARG A 130 21.86 4.23 -20.98
CA ARG A 130 20.65 5.03 -20.77
C ARG A 130 19.63 4.35 -19.85
N GLY A 131 19.74 3.04 -19.60
CA GLY A 131 18.89 2.29 -18.67
C GLY A 131 17.40 2.38 -19.00
N GLY A 132 16.59 1.65 -18.25
CA GLY A 132 15.14 1.74 -18.34
C GLY A 132 14.49 0.65 -17.52
N SER A 133 13.42 0.96 -16.80
CA SER A 133 12.66 -0.05 -16.07
C SER A 133 11.35 -0.40 -16.79
N ARG A 134 10.91 -1.64 -16.58
CA ARG A 134 9.60 -2.13 -16.96
C ARG A 134 8.92 -2.70 -15.73
N THR A 135 7.71 -2.22 -15.48
CA THR A 135 6.83 -2.77 -14.45
C THR A 135 5.87 -3.77 -15.08
N VAL A 136 5.73 -4.92 -14.44
CA VAL A 136 4.75 -5.96 -14.72
C VAL A 136 3.89 -6.10 -13.48
N SER A 137 2.58 -6.21 -13.64
CA SER A 137 1.68 -6.49 -12.53
C SER A 137 0.56 -7.44 -12.93
N PHE A 138 0.03 -8.15 -11.94
CA PHE A 138 -1.27 -8.82 -12.07
C PHE A 138 -2.07 -8.66 -10.78
N ASN A 139 -3.39 -8.80 -10.90
CA ASN A 139 -4.33 -8.75 -9.78
C ASN A 139 -5.49 -9.70 -10.10
N GLU A 140 -5.50 -10.86 -9.47
CA GLU A 140 -6.49 -11.91 -9.74
C GLU A 140 -7.13 -12.39 -8.43
N THR A 141 -8.40 -12.82 -8.51
CA THR A 141 -9.10 -13.48 -7.42
C THR A 141 -9.57 -14.85 -7.90
N PHE A 142 -9.27 -15.90 -7.16
CA PHE A 142 -9.60 -17.27 -7.53
C PHE A 142 -9.89 -18.11 -6.28
N PRO A 143 -10.70 -19.17 -6.41
CA PRO A 143 -10.85 -20.15 -5.36
C PRO A 143 -9.56 -20.97 -5.21
N LEU A 144 -9.08 -21.15 -3.98
CA LEU A 144 -8.01 -22.09 -3.66
C LEU A 144 -8.44 -22.92 -2.45
N GLU A 145 -8.35 -24.23 -2.58
CA GLU A 145 -8.68 -25.16 -1.50
C GLU A 145 -7.42 -25.50 -0.68
N ALA A 146 -7.61 -25.92 0.56
CA ALA A 146 -6.50 -26.39 1.39
C ALA A 146 -5.75 -27.56 0.72
N GLY A 147 -4.42 -27.51 0.73
CA GLY A 147 -3.56 -28.48 0.06
C GLY A 147 -3.44 -28.31 -1.45
N SER A 148 -4.23 -27.44 -2.07
CA SER A 148 -4.19 -27.19 -3.52
C SER A 148 -3.15 -26.12 -3.89
N SER A 149 -2.76 -26.13 -5.17
CA SER A 149 -1.84 -25.14 -5.74
C SER A 149 -2.40 -24.50 -7.00
N LYS A 150 -2.14 -23.22 -7.18
CA LYS A 150 -2.47 -22.46 -8.39
C LYS A 150 -1.22 -21.77 -8.92
N THR A 151 -0.96 -21.95 -10.21
CA THR A 151 0.07 -21.19 -10.94
C THR A 151 -0.61 -20.18 -11.87
N ILE A 152 -0.13 -18.94 -11.82
CA ILE A 152 -0.61 -17.81 -12.60
C ILE A 152 0.56 -17.34 -13.46
N LYS A 153 0.31 -17.16 -14.76
CA LYS A 153 1.28 -16.60 -15.70
C LYS A 153 0.78 -15.22 -16.13
N ALA A 154 1.62 -14.22 -15.93
CA ALA A 154 1.38 -12.84 -16.32
C ALA A 154 2.38 -12.42 -17.40
N ASP A 155 2.28 -11.15 -17.83
CA ASP A 155 3.15 -10.61 -18.87
C ASP A 155 4.62 -10.61 -18.48
N GLY A 156 5.50 -10.47 -19.47
CA GLY A 156 6.94 -10.33 -19.23
C GLY A 156 7.59 -11.54 -18.56
N GLY A 157 6.95 -12.71 -18.61
CA GLY A 157 7.45 -13.96 -18.03
C GLY A 157 7.21 -14.09 -16.52
N LEU A 158 6.44 -13.19 -15.91
CA LEU A 158 6.12 -13.27 -14.49
C LEU A 158 5.25 -14.50 -14.23
N THR A 159 5.70 -15.39 -13.36
CA THR A 159 4.97 -16.58 -12.94
C THR A 159 4.86 -16.60 -11.41
N VAL A 160 3.65 -16.82 -10.90
CA VAL A 160 3.38 -16.92 -9.47
C VAL A 160 2.69 -18.23 -9.15
N THR A 161 3.30 -19.00 -8.25
CA THR A 161 2.74 -20.25 -7.75
C THR A 161 2.37 -20.06 -6.29
N LEU A 162 1.11 -20.35 -5.97
CA LEU A 162 0.55 -20.28 -4.63
C LEU A 162 0.08 -21.66 -4.24
N ARG A 163 0.55 -22.18 -3.11
CA ARG A 163 0.08 -23.44 -2.54
C ARG A 163 -0.43 -23.20 -1.12
N GLN A 164 -1.68 -23.54 -0.87
CA GLN A 164 -2.23 -23.49 0.49
C GLN A 164 -1.77 -24.73 1.26
N ARG A 165 -1.19 -24.52 2.45
CA ARG A 165 -0.83 -25.60 3.38
C ARG A 165 -2.05 -26.17 4.09
#